data_AF-A0A8S0G5L3-F1
#
_entry.id   AF-A0A8S0G5L3-F1
#
_cell.length_a   1.000
_cell.length_b   1.000
_cell.length_c   1.000
_cell.angle_alpha   90.00
_cell.angle_beta   90.00
_cell.angle_gamma   90.00
#
_symmetry.space_group_name_H-M   'P 1'
#
loop_
_entity.id
_entity.type
_entity.pdbx_description
1 polymer ?
#
loop_
_entity_poly.entity_id
_entity_poly.type
_entity_poly.pdbx_seq_one_letter_code
_entity_poly.pdbx_strand_id
1 'polypeptide(L)'
;MVDYIGIKSQMNQALAMYSRIDATNFEDIQQSVIEVKNHLDLLGQVFYEFDSRDYFSGEPQAQLSCLNRAAEFVLRTQKVERRFMGLVKRMKAAYDVCCGSEALSQTERDYIHYYLAVRSIVFKLTKGDAPDVTQMNARVREMIAEALKADGVEEIYFLGII
;
A
#
# COMPACT_ATOMS: atom_id res chain seq x y z
N MET A 1 33.60 44.32 -35.21
CA MET A 1 32.64 44.59 -34.13
C MET A 1 32.11 43.24 -33.67
N VAL A 2 32.27 42.90 -32.39
CA VAL A 2 31.75 41.65 -31.81
C VAL A 2 30.24 41.85 -31.60
N ASP A 3 29.44 40.90 -32.07
CA ASP A 3 27.98 41.00 -32.09
C ASP A 3 27.40 40.69 -30.69
N TYR A 4 27.35 41.72 -29.84
CA TYR A 4 26.88 41.63 -28.46
C TYR A 4 25.35 41.47 -28.33
N ILE A 5 24.60 41.57 -29.44
CA ILE A 5 23.13 41.48 -29.45
C ILE A 5 22.69 40.01 -29.40
N GLY A 6 23.38 39.12 -30.12
CA GLY A 6 23.07 37.69 -30.16
C GLY A 6 23.22 36.99 -28.81
N ILE A 7 24.28 37.32 -28.06
CA ILE A 7 24.59 36.68 -26.77
C ILE A 7 23.55 37.05 -25.70
N LYS A 8 23.12 38.32 -25.65
CA LYS A 8 22.09 38.77 -24.68
C LYS A 8 20.73 38.12 -24.93
N SER A 9 20.36 37.94 -26.21
CA SER A 9 19.13 37.24 -26.60
C SER A 9 19.16 35.77 -26.19
N GLN A 10 20.27 35.07 -26.46
CA GLN A 10 20.47 33.67 -26.09
C GLN A 10 20.49 33.47 -24.56
N MET A 11 21.12 34.39 -23.83
CA MET A 11 21.15 34.36 -22.36
C MET A 11 19.76 34.54 -21.75
N ASN A 12 18.95 35.48 -22.28
CA ASN A 12 17.57 35.67 -21.82
C ASN A 12 16.68 34.47 -22.15
N GLN A 13 16.87 33.83 -23.31
CA GLN A 13 16.16 32.58 -23.65
C GLN A 13 16.54 31.43 -22.72
N ALA A 14 17.83 31.28 -22.39
CA ALA A 14 18.30 30.27 -21.44
C ALA A 14 17.71 30.49 -20.04
N LEU A 15 17.68 31.73 -19.54
CA LEU A 15 17.06 32.08 -18.26
C LEU A 15 15.55 31.82 -18.24
N ALA A 16 14.85 32.16 -19.33
CA ALA A 16 13.42 31.89 -19.47
C ALA A 16 13.10 30.39 -19.53
N MET A 17 13.94 29.60 -20.21
CA MET A 17 13.80 28.14 -20.23
C MET A 17 14.03 27.54 -18.83
N TYR A 18 15.06 27.99 -18.11
CA TYR A 18 15.35 27.53 -16.74
C TYR A 18 14.19 27.86 -15.80
N SER A 19 13.69 29.10 -15.84
CA SER A 19 12.55 29.54 -15.02
C SER A 19 11.28 28.76 -15.30
N ARG A 20 11.04 28.37 -16.56
CA ARG A 20 9.89 27.53 -16.94
C ARG A 20 10.03 26.10 -16.42
N ILE A 21 11.23 25.51 -16.50
CA ILE A 21 11.50 24.17 -15.97
C ILE A 21 11.30 24.15 -14.46
N ASP A 22 11.78 25.16 -13.74
CA ASP A 22 11.58 25.27 -12.29
C ASP A 22 10.10 25.42 -11.91
N ALA A 23 9.33 26.20 -12.69
CA ALA A 23 7.89 26.34 -12.48
C ALA A 23 7.14 25.02 -12.70
N THR A 24 7.45 24.28 -13.78
CA THR A 24 6.86 22.96 -14.05
C THR A 24 7.21 21.96 -12.95
N ASN A 25 8.48 21.90 -12.52
CA ASN A 25 8.89 21.02 -11.43
C ASN A 25 8.13 21.32 -10.13
N PHE A 26 7.93 22.60 -9.82
CA PHE A 26 7.17 23.00 -8.64
C PHE A 26 5.69 22.57 -8.72
N GLU A 27 5.06 22.75 -9.88
CA GLU A 27 3.70 22.31 -10.13
C GLU A 27 3.56 20.78 -10.00
N ASP A 28 4.48 20.01 -10.60
CA ASP A 28 4.50 18.55 -10.53
C ASP A 28 4.67 18.04 -9.09
N ILE A 29 5.48 18.72 -8.28
CA ILE A 29 5.64 18.42 -6.85
C ILE A 29 4.32 18.64 -6.11
N GLN A 30 3.65 19.79 -6.33
CA GLN A 30 2.38 20.09 -5.67
C GLN A 30 1.29 19.08 -6.02
N GLN A 31 1.16 18.73 -7.30
CA GLN A 31 0.20 17.72 -7.75
C GLN A 31 0.51 16.35 -7.12
N SER A 32 1.79 15.98 -7.06
CA SER A 32 2.22 14.74 -6.42
C SER A 32 1.90 14.69 -4.93
N VAL A 33 2.03 15.81 -4.21
CA VAL A 33 1.63 15.91 -2.79
C VAL A 33 0.13 15.67 -2.63
N ILE A 34 -0.70 16.28 -3.48
CA ILE A 34 -2.15 16.08 -3.48
C ILE A 34 -2.49 14.60 -3.71
N GLU A 35 -1.84 13.98 -4.70
CA GLU A 35 -2.05 12.56 -5.01
C GLU A 35 -1.65 11.63 -3.86
N VAL A 36 -0.54 11.92 -3.15
CA VAL A 36 -0.16 11.18 -1.95
C VAL A 36 -1.27 11.26 -0.89
N LYS A 37 -1.78 12.44 -0.59
CA LYS A 37 -2.82 12.65 0.43
C LYS A 37 -4.13 11.95 0.05
N ASN A 38 -4.56 12.07 -1.21
CA ASN A 38 -5.73 11.36 -1.72
C ASN A 38 -5.59 9.84 -1.53
N HIS A 39 -4.42 9.27 -1.80
CA HIS A 39 -4.21 7.84 -1.63
C HIS A 39 -4.07 7.43 -0.16
N LEU A 40 -3.53 8.28 0.71
CA LEU A 40 -3.54 8.07 2.16
C LEU A 40 -4.96 7.99 2.70
N ASP A 41 -5.85 8.89 2.29
CA ASP A 41 -7.26 8.86 2.69
C ASP A 41 -7.96 7.57 2.23
N LEU A 42 -7.73 7.16 0.98
CA LEU A 42 -8.27 5.92 0.45
C LEU A 42 -7.72 4.68 1.17
N LEU A 43 -6.46 4.70 1.59
CA LEU A 43 -5.85 3.63 2.39
C LEU A 43 -6.41 3.62 3.82
N GLY A 44 -6.65 4.79 4.41
CA GLY A 44 -7.36 4.93 5.69
C GLY A 44 -8.76 4.30 5.63
N GLN A 45 -9.48 4.51 4.53
CA GLN A 45 -10.79 3.86 4.29
C GLN A 45 -10.68 2.34 4.12
N VAL A 46 -9.58 1.81 3.56
CA VAL A 46 -9.37 0.35 3.51
C VAL A 46 -9.15 -0.21 4.92
N PHE A 47 -8.50 0.57 5.79
CA PHE A 47 -8.12 0.18 7.15
C PHE A 47 -9.09 0.66 8.24
N TYR A 48 -10.30 1.13 7.90
CA TYR A 48 -11.21 1.74 8.87
C TYR A 48 -11.60 0.83 10.06
N GLU A 49 -11.59 -0.50 9.86
CA GLU A 49 -11.86 -1.51 10.91
C GLU A 49 -10.58 -2.04 11.57
N PHE A 50 -9.40 -1.58 11.17
CA PHE A 50 -8.12 -2.08 11.65
C PHE A 50 -7.48 -1.09 12.62
N ASP A 51 -7.11 -1.58 13.80
CA ASP A 51 -6.36 -0.79 14.79
C ASP A 51 -4.86 -0.85 14.52
N SER A 52 -4.30 0.29 14.09
CA SER A 52 -2.88 0.48 13.77
C SER A 52 -2.08 1.20 14.87
N ARG A 53 -2.68 1.51 16.03
CA ARG A 53 -2.04 2.30 17.10
C ARG A 53 -0.71 1.71 17.57
N ASP A 54 -0.63 0.39 17.68
CA ASP A 54 0.57 -0.33 18.12
C ASP A 54 1.78 -0.10 17.20
N TYR A 55 1.57 0.23 15.92
CA TYR A 55 2.66 0.55 15.00
C TYR A 55 3.30 1.91 15.31
N PHE A 56 2.51 2.91 15.67
CA PHE A 56 2.99 4.29 15.85
C PHE A 56 3.47 4.57 17.28
N SER A 57 3.03 3.78 18.26
CA SER A 57 3.28 4.03 19.69
C SER A 57 3.87 2.84 20.45
N GLY A 58 3.91 1.66 19.83
CA GLY A 58 4.40 0.44 20.47
C GLY A 58 5.91 0.26 20.36
N GLU A 59 6.43 -0.60 21.24
CA GLU A 59 7.80 -1.12 21.17
C GLU A 59 8.03 -1.96 19.89
N PRO A 60 9.28 -2.18 19.46
CA PRO A 60 9.58 -2.86 18.19
C PRO A 60 8.85 -4.20 17.96
N GLN A 61 8.64 -4.98 19.03
CA GLN A 61 7.88 -6.23 18.96
C GLN A 61 6.39 -6.00 18.69
N ALA A 62 5.79 -4.98 19.30
CA ALA A 62 4.39 -4.60 19.07
C ALA A 62 4.21 -4.03 17.66
N GLN A 63 5.17 -3.24 17.16
CA GLN A 63 5.16 -2.74 15.79
C GLN A 63 5.18 -3.89 14.77
N LEU A 64 6.07 -4.87 14.97
CA LEU A 64 6.15 -6.05 14.11
C LEU A 64 4.86 -6.88 14.15
N SER A 65 4.29 -7.09 15.35
CA SER A 65 3.00 -7.76 15.50
C SER A 65 1.89 -7.02 14.76
N CYS A 66 1.83 -5.69 14.89
CA CYS A 66 0.87 -4.85 14.17
C CYS A 66 1.01 -4.98 12.65
N LEU A 67 2.23 -4.99 12.13
CA LEU A 67 2.50 -5.17 10.69
C LEU A 67 2.03 -6.53 10.18
N ASN A 68 2.23 -7.59 10.95
CA ASN A 68 1.74 -8.93 10.60
C ASN A 68 0.20 -8.99 10.58
N ARG A 69 -0.45 -8.46 11.64
CA ARG A 69 -1.92 -8.35 11.70
C ARG A 69 -2.48 -7.53 10.53
N ALA A 70 -1.79 -6.46 10.14
CA ALA A 70 -2.17 -5.63 9.01
C ALA A 70 -2.05 -6.37 7.67
N ALA A 71 -0.99 -7.17 7.48
CA ALA A 71 -0.84 -7.99 6.29
C ALA A 71 -1.94 -9.08 6.20
N GLU A 72 -2.26 -9.73 7.32
CA GLU A 72 -3.38 -10.68 7.41
C GLU A 72 -4.72 -10.01 7.06
N PHE A 73 -4.97 -8.81 7.61
CA PHE A 73 -6.16 -8.03 7.28
C PHE A 73 -6.28 -7.75 5.77
N VAL A 74 -5.17 -7.36 5.13
CA VAL A 74 -5.12 -7.11 3.69
C VAL A 74 -5.39 -8.39 2.89
N LEU A 75 -4.82 -9.51 3.33
CA LEU A 75 -4.92 -10.82 2.67
C LEU A 75 -6.26 -11.54 2.91
N ARG A 76 -7.12 -11.02 3.80
CA ARG A 76 -8.44 -11.62 4.12
C ARG A 76 -9.30 -11.90 2.88
N THR A 77 -9.23 -11.04 1.87
CA THR A 77 -9.89 -11.27 0.58
C THR A 77 -9.06 -10.75 -0.58
N GLN A 78 -9.15 -11.41 -1.74
CA GLN A 78 -8.45 -10.96 -2.96
C GLN A 78 -8.92 -9.57 -3.44
N LYS A 79 -10.13 -9.14 -3.07
CA LYS A 79 -10.64 -7.80 -3.37
C LYS A 79 -9.89 -6.73 -2.55
N VAL A 80 -9.71 -6.97 -1.25
CA VAL A 80 -8.97 -6.08 -0.35
C VAL A 80 -7.50 -6.05 -0.74
N GLU A 81 -6.88 -7.21 -0.98
CA GLU A 81 -5.50 -7.33 -1.43
C GLU A 81 -5.25 -6.50 -2.70
N ARG A 82 -6.04 -6.74 -3.77
CA ARG A 82 -5.89 -6.00 -5.03
C ARG A 82 -6.07 -4.49 -4.86
N ARG A 83 -7.06 -4.08 -4.07
CA ARG A 83 -7.33 -2.66 -3.79
C ARG A 83 -6.16 -2.01 -3.05
N PHE A 84 -5.70 -2.63 -1.96
CA PHE A 84 -4.58 -2.15 -1.17
C PHE A 84 -3.30 -2.05 -2.01
N MET A 85 -2.92 -3.14 -2.70
CA MET A 85 -1.70 -3.17 -3.51
C MET A 85 -1.71 -2.12 -4.63
N GLY A 86 -2.87 -1.90 -5.26
CA GLY A 86 -3.05 -0.85 -6.26
C GLY A 86 -2.89 0.56 -5.69
N LEU A 87 -3.52 0.84 -4.55
CA LEU A 87 -3.43 2.15 -3.88
C LEU A 87 -2.00 2.46 -3.42
N VAL A 88 -1.32 1.52 -2.74
CA VAL A 88 0.05 1.73 -2.27
C VAL A 88 1.03 1.89 -3.45
N LYS A 89 0.78 1.22 -4.59
CA LYS A 89 1.60 1.42 -5.80
C LYS A 89 1.52 2.85 -6.32
N ARG A 90 0.30 3.41 -6.42
CA ARG A 90 0.08 4.78 -6.90
C ARG A 90 0.58 5.83 -5.90
N MET A 91 0.28 5.64 -4.62
CA MET A 91 0.81 6.47 -3.53
C MET A 91 2.34 6.52 -3.57
N LYS A 92 3.01 5.36 -3.72
CA LYS A 92 4.48 5.32 -3.82
C LYS A 92 4.99 6.10 -5.03
N ALA A 93 4.36 5.95 -6.20
CA ALA A 93 4.79 6.65 -7.40
C ALA A 93 4.72 8.17 -7.23
N ALA A 94 3.64 8.69 -6.62
CA ALA A 94 3.52 10.12 -6.30
C ALA A 94 4.53 10.54 -5.22
N TYR A 95 4.71 9.72 -4.18
CA TYR A 95 5.67 10.00 -3.10
C TYR A 95 7.12 10.05 -3.61
N ASP A 96 7.49 9.21 -4.57
CA ASP A 96 8.85 9.22 -5.16
C ASP A 96 9.17 10.55 -5.85
N VAL A 97 8.15 11.30 -6.30
CA VAL A 97 8.31 12.65 -6.90
C VAL A 97 8.38 13.74 -5.82
N CYS A 98 7.60 13.63 -4.74
CA CYS A 98 7.46 14.70 -3.74
C CYS A 98 8.10 14.41 -2.38
N CYS A 99 8.84 13.31 -2.19
CA CYS A 99 9.36 12.90 -0.88
C CYS A 99 10.30 13.94 -0.25
N GLY A 100 11.02 14.72 -1.07
CA GLY A 100 11.88 15.83 -0.62
C GLY A 100 11.15 17.15 -0.34
N SER A 101 9.84 17.23 -0.63
CA SER A 101 9.04 18.42 -0.31
C SER A 101 8.71 18.48 1.18
N GLU A 102 8.70 19.67 1.77
CA GLU A 102 8.24 19.89 3.16
C GLU A 102 6.71 19.90 3.31
N ALA A 103 5.96 19.77 2.22
CA ALA A 103 4.49 19.84 2.22
C ALA A 103 3.80 18.58 2.81
N LEU A 104 4.56 17.52 3.09
CA LEU A 104 4.11 16.33 3.79
C LEU A 104 4.51 16.40 5.27
N SER A 105 3.49 16.36 6.14
CA SER A 105 3.63 16.28 7.59
C SER A 105 4.30 14.99 8.02
N GLN A 106 4.84 14.98 9.25
CA GLN A 106 5.47 13.79 9.80
C GLN A 106 4.48 12.61 9.89
N THR A 107 3.24 12.87 10.33
CA THR A 107 2.19 11.83 10.41
C THR A 107 1.89 11.22 9.04
N GLU A 108 1.78 12.04 7.98
CA GLU A 108 1.60 11.53 6.61
C GLU A 108 2.77 10.62 6.21
N ARG A 109 4.01 11.01 6.52
CA ARG A 109 5.21 10.18 6.25
C ARG A 109 5.19 8.87 7.03
N ASP A 110 4.81 8.91 8.30
CA ASP A 110 4.73 7.72 9.14
C ASP A 110 3.71 6.72 8.56
N TYR A 111 2.55 7.19 8.10
CA TYR A 111 1.55 6.34 7.43
C TYR A 111 2.02 5.85 6.05
N ILE A 112 2.74 6.67 5.27
CA ILE A 112 3.38 6.22 4.02
C ILE A 112 4.32 5.04 4.31
N HIS A 113 5.18 5.16 5.32
CA HIS A 113 6.11 4.10 5.70
C HIS A 113 5.39 2.86 6.23
N TYR A 114 4.35 3.04 7.05
CA TYR A 114 3.48 1.96 7.50
C TYR A 114 2.92 1.14 6.33
N TYR A 115 2.26 1.80 5.38
CA TYR A 115 1.64 1.10 4.24
C TYR A 115 2.68 0.47 3.30
N LEU A 116 3.86 1.08 3.13
CA LEU A 116 4.97 0.47 2.39
C LEU A 116 5.50 -0.80 3.08
N ALA A 117 5.60 -0.79 4.42
CA ALA A 117 6.01 -1.97 5.20
C ALA A 117 4.99 -3.11 5.07
N VAL A 118 3.70 -2.81 5.25
CA VAL A 118 2.62 -3.80 5.08
C VAL A 118 2.63 -4.37 3.65
N ARG A 119 2.76 -3.52 2.63
CA ARG A 119 2.91 -3.96 1.24
C ARG A 119 4.11 -4.89 1.03
N SER A 120 5.25 -4.63 1.69
CA SER A 120 6.42 -5.51 1.57
C SER A 120 6.12 -6.92 2.10
N ILE A 121 5.43 -7.01 3.24
CA ILE A 121 5.03 -8.29 3.83
C ILE A 121 4.04 -9.01 2.92
N VAL A 122 2.97 -8.33 2.48
CA VAL A 122 1.98 -8.88 1.55
C VAL A 122 2.64 -9.39 0.26
N PHE A 123 3.57 -8.61 -0.32
CA PHE A 123 4.30 -9.03 -1.52
C PHE A 123 5.16 -10.27 -1.29
N LYS A 124 5.87 -10.36 -0.16
CA LYS A 124 6.66 -11.54 0.20
C LYS A 124 5.77 -12.78 0.36
N LEU A 125 4.65 -12.65 1.07
CA LEU A 125 3.70 -13.73 1.30
C LEU A 125 2.96 -14.19 0.02
N THR A 126 2.93 -13.37 -1.03
CA THR A 126 2.21 -13.66 -2.28
C THR A 126 3.11 -14.01 -3.46
N LYS A 127 4.42 -13.70 -3.41
CA LYS A 127 5.36 -13.96 -4.51
C LYS A 127 6.55 -14.87 -4.18
N GLY A 128 6.73 -15.33 -2.94
CA GLY A 128 7.84 -16.24 -2.59
C GLY A 128 7.43 -17.34 -1.62
N ASP A 129 7.61 -18.60 -2.04
CA ASP A 129 7.58 -19.88 -1.29
C ASP A 129 6.39 -20.17 -0.35
N ALA A 130 5.42 -19.27 -0.24
CA ALA A 130 4.17 -19.53 0.46
C ALA A 130 3.27 -20.38 -0.44
N PRO A 131 2.71 -21.51 0.06
CA PRO A 131 1.76 -22.30 -0.71
C PRO A 131 0.64 -21.38 -1.20
N ASP A 132 0.32 -21.48 -2.49
CA ASP A 132 -0.76 -20.75 -3.17
C ASP A 132 -1.90 -20.52 -2.18
N VAL A 133 -2.28 -19.27 -1.94
CA VAL A 133 -3.34 -18.91 -0.98
C VAL A 133 -4.62 -19.69 -1.28
N THR A 134 -4.81 -20.12 -2.53
CA THR A 134 -5.86 -21.05 -2.95
C THR A 134 -5.67 -22.46 -2.37
N GLN A 135 -4.47 -23.03 -2.47
CA GLN A 135 -4.11 -24.30 -1.82
C GLN A 135 -4.16 -24.20 -0.29
N MET A 136 -3.72 -23.09 0.30
CA MET A 136 -3.77 -22.89 1.75
C MET A 136 -5.21 -22.78 2.24
N ASN A 137 -6.06 -22.00 1.56
CA ASN A 137 -7.49 -21.93 1.88
C ASN A 137 -8.20 -23.26 1.63
N ALA A 138 -7.80 -24.04 0.62
CA ALA A 138 -8.31 -25.39 0.40
C ALA A 138 -7.92 -26.31 1.56
N ARG A 139 -6.65 -26.28 2.00
CA ARG A 139 -6.15 -27.08 3.12
C ARG A 139 -6.77 -26.68 4.45
N VAL A 140 -7.02 -25.40 4.69
CA VAL A 140 -7.75 -24.92 5.88
C VAL A 140 -9.21 -25.39 5.83
N ARG A 141 -9.86 -25.35 4.67
CA ARG A 141 -11.22 -25.91 4.50
C ARG A 141 -11.24 -27.42 4.74
N GLU A 142 -10.23 -28.15 4.27
CA GLU A 142 -10.08 -29.59 4.51
C GLU A 142 -9.86 -29.87 6.00
N MET A 143 -8.97 -29.15 6.69
CA MET A 143 -8.77 -29.32 8.13
C MET A 143 -10.04 -29.04 8.94
N ILE A 144 -10.81 -28.01 8.56
CA ILE A 144 -12.12 -27.72 9.19
C ILE A 144 -13.13 -28.84 8.87
N ALA A 145 -13.17 -29.33 7.63
CA ALA A 145 -14.06 -30.42 7.25
C ALA A 145 -13.69 -31.75 7.95
N GLU A 146 -12.41 -32.01 8.14
CA GLU A 146 -11.90 -33.16 8.90
C GLU A 146 -12.21 -33.01 10.39
N ALA A 147 -12.06 -31.82 10.97
CA ALA A 147 -12.45 -31.57 12.36
C ALA A 147 -13.96 -31.79 12.58
N LEU A 148 -14.80 -31.29 11.67
CA LEU A 148 -16.25 -31.51 11.70
C LEU A 148 -16.64 -33.00 11.51
N LYS A 149 -15.86 -33.77 10.74
CA LYS A 149 -16.06 -35.23 10.60
C LYS A 149 -15.55 -36.01 11.80
N ALA A 150 -14.45 -35.59 12.42
CA ALA A 150 -13.84 -36.23 13.58
C ALA A 150 -14.69 -36.03 14.85
N ASP A 151 -15.42 -34.92 14.97
CA ASP A 151 -16.37 -34.67 16.05
C ASP A 151 -17.73 -35.40 15.87
N GLY A 152 -17.85 -36.27 14.86
CA GLY A 152 -18.90 -37.28 14.80
C GLY A 152 -20.32 -36.72 14.65
N VAL A 153 -20.62 -36.10 13.49
CA VAL A 153 -22.01 -36.06 13.01
C VAL A 153 -22.18 -37.18 11.99
N GLU A 154 -22.36 -38.40 12.48
CA GLU A 154 -23.06 -39.43 11.71
C GLU A 154 -24.53 -39.00 11.63
N GLU A 155 -24.90 -38.29 10.55
CA GLU A 155 -26.32 -38.25 10.17
C GLU A 155 -26.72 -39.66 9.75
N ILE A 156 -27.29 -40.40 10.69
CA ILE A 156 -27.95 -41.68 10.48
C ILE A 156 -29.19 -41.42 9.60
N TYR A 157 -29.00 -41.37 8.29
CA TYR A 157 -30.12 -41.53 7.35
C TYR A 157 -30.42 -43.02 7.23
N PHE A 158 -31.23 -43.52 8.16
CA PHE A 158 -31.90 -44.80 7.94
C PHE A 158 -33.11 -44.56 7.02
N LEU A 159 -33.02 -45.10 5.80
CA LEU A 159 -34.11 -45.24 4.85
C LEU A 159 -35.28 -46.06 5.47
N GLY A 160 -36.50 -45.59 5.23
CA GLY A 160 -37.60 -46.42 4.71
C GLY A 160 -38.33 -47.40 5.65
N ILE A 161 -39.67 -47.35 5.52
CA ILE A 161 -40.67 -48.36 5.88
C ILE A 161 -41.09 -48.38 7.36
N ILE A 162 -42.18 -47.67 7.67
CA ILE A 162 -43.52 -48.27 7.94
C ILE A 162 -44.57 -47.35 7.30
#